data_AF-A0A2S7F583-F1
#
_entry.id   AF-A0A2S7F583-F1
#
_cell.length_a   1.000
_cell.length_b   1.000
_cell.length_c   1.000
_cell.angle_alpha   90.00
_cell.angle_beta   90.00
_cell.angle_gamma   90.00
#
_symmetry.space_group_name_H-M   'P 1'
#
loop_
_entity.id
_entity.type
_entity.pdbx_description
1 polymer ?
#
loop_
_entity_poly.entity_id
_entity_poly.type
_entity_poly.pdbx_seq_one_letter_code
_entity_poly.pdbx_strand_id
1 'polypeptide(L)'
;MNMSKETQKAKIERLEKELKQAQEIIKTQNSEINEMIDKADNSFENSSTYIQMHRRIEDLELKVKVITDSVEHNKRMYVSELKKNSELIKEIYQLRDIKVVQKLNMNNDKDMQKELEKLNKENEELKGKLNAGRKEKFTKQQQEEIKRLRLDGKSMQDIADILKCSKATIFNYLKRLNKN
;
A
#
# COMPACT_ATOMS: atom_id res chain seq x y z
N MET A 1 11.13 -100.81 -71.89
CA MET A 1 11.78 -99.48 -71.76
C MET A 1 12.41 -99.39 -70.39
N ASN A 2 13.73 -99.55 -70.29
CA ASN A 2 14.48 -99.48 -69.04
C ASN A 2 14.74 -98.00 -68.73
N MET A 3 14.05 -97.45 -67.74
CA MET A 3 14.37 -96.15 -67.16
C MET A 3 15.66 -96.32 -66.34
N SER A 4 16.77 -95.79 -66.84
CA SER A 4 18.03 -95.72 -66.10
C SER A 4 17.81 -94.95 -64.80
N LYS A 5 18.04 -95.60 -63.65
CA LYS A 5 17.96 -94.96 -62.33
C LYS A 5 19.15 -94.00 -62.20
N GLU A 6 18.85 -92.74 -61.89
CA GLU A 6 19.86 -91.74 -61.56
C GLU A 6 20.79 -92.25 -60.45
N THR A 7 22.10 -92.11 -60.63
CA THR A 7 23.07 -92.45 -59.58
C THR A 7 23.02 -91.40 -58.46
N GLN A 8 23.27 -91.81 -57.22
CA GLN A 8 23.25 -90.90 -56.07
C GLN A 8 24.18 -89.70 -56.27
N LYS A 9 25.34 -89.91 -56.90
CA LYS A 9 26.30 -88.84 -57.22
C LYS A 9 25.71 -87.79 -58.17
N ALA A 10 25.07 -88.22 -59.27
CA ALA A 10 24.42 -87.30 -60.21
C ALA A 10 23.28 -86.51 -59.55
N LYS A 11 22.54 -87.16 -58.65
CA LYS A 11 21.49 -86.49 -57.87
C LYS A 11 22.05 -85.42 -56.94
N ILE A 12 23.17 -85.68 -56.26
CA ILE A 12 23.84 -84.72 -55.37
C ILE A 12 24.33 -83.51 -56.19
N GLU A 13 25.02 -83.75 -57.30
CA GLU A 13 25.51 -82.66 -58.17
C GLU A 13 24.36 -81.79 -58.71
N ARG A 14 23.22 -82.39 -59.07
CA ARG A 14 22.03 -81.62 -59.48
C ARG A 14 21.49 -80.77 -58.33
N LEU A 15 21.32 -81.35 -57.15
CA LEU A 15 20.78 -80.66 -55.98
C LEU A 15 21.70 -79.51 -55.51
N GLU A 16 23.02 -79.69 -55.55
CA GLU A 16 23.98 -78.63 -55.23
C GLU A 16 23.89 -77.47 -56.22
N LYS A 17 23.70 -77.76 -57.51
CA LYS A 17 23.49 -76.74 -58.54
C LYS A 17 22.17 -75.98 -58.35
N GLU A 18 21.07 -76.70 -58.07
CA GLU A 18 19.77 -76.12 -57.77
C GLU A 18 19.81 -75.26 -56.50
N LEU A 19 20.47 -75.73 -55.45
CA LEU A 19 20.65 -74.98 -54.19
C LEU A 19 21.42 -73.68 -54.42
N LYS A 20 22.53 -73.74 -55.18
CA LYS A 20 23.31 -72.54 -55.52
C LYS A 20 22.49 -71.54 -56.33
N GLN A 21 21.69 -72.02 -57.29
CA GLN A 21 20.79 -71.16 -58.07
C GLN A 21 19.72 -70.51 -57.19
N ALA A 22 19.11 -71.28 -56.29
CA ALA A 22 18.13 -70.76 -55.35
C ALA A 22 18.73 -69.70 -54.40
N GLN A 23 19.95 -69.90 -53.91
CA GLN A 23 20.65 -68.94 -53.07
C GLN A 23 20.94 -67.61 -53.80
N GLU A 24 21.36 -67.66 -55.06
CA GLU A 24 21.55 -66.45 -55.86
C GLU A 24 20.23 -65.72 -56.12
N ILE A 25 19.15 -66.45 -56.42
CA ILE A 25 17.81 -65.86 -56.60
C ILE A 25 17.37 -65.16 -55.31
N ILE A 26 17.52 -65.81 -54.15
CA ILE A 26 17.17 -65.23 -52.84
C ILE A 26 17.97 -63.95 -52.59
N LYS A 27 19.27 -63.97 -52.89
CA LYS A 27 20.14 -62.81 -52.71
C LYS A 27 19.69 -61.63 -53.58
N THR A 28 19.38 -61.88 -54.85
CA THR A 28 18.88 -60.86 -55.77
C THR A 28 17.53 -60.30 -55.30
N GLN A 29 16.58 -61.18 -54.95
CA GLN A 29 15.27 -60.77 -54.45
C GLN A 29 15.37 -59.92 -53.18
N ASN A 30 16.24 -60.29 -52.23
CA ASN A 30 16.46 -59.49 -51.03
C ASN A 30 17.03 -58.10 -51.36
N SER A 31 17.93 -58.00 -52.33
CA SER A 31 18.45 -56.71 -52.79
C SER A 31 17.36 -55.84 -53.40
N GLU A 32 16.52 -56.41 -54.27
CA GLU A 32 15.40 -55.71 -54.90
C GLU A 32 14.37 -55.24 -53.88
N ILE A 33 14.05 -56.08 -52.88
CA ILE A 33 13.15 -55.72 -51.79
C ILE A 33 13.68 -54.52 -51.01
N ASN A 34 14.98 -54.52 -50.67
CA ASN A 34 15.59 -53.39 -49.95
C ASN A 34 15.52 -52.10 -50.78
N GLU A 35 15.85 -52.17 -52.08
CA GLU A 35 15.74 -51.00 -52.96
C GLU A 35 14.30 -50.48 -53.08
N MET A 36 13.31 -51.38 -53.09
CA MET A 36 11.89 -50.99 -53.11
C MET A 36 11.47 -50.30 -51.82
N ILE A 37 11.93 -50.80 -50.67
CA ILE A 37 11.68 -50.18 -49.36
C ILE A 37 12.30 -48.78 -49.33
N ASP A 38 13.58 -48.64 -49.68
CA ASP A 38 14.27 -47.36 -49.68
C ASP A 38 13.57 -46.33 -50.60
N LYS A 39 13.11 -46.75 -51.79
CA LYS A 39 12.37 -45.87 -52.70
C LYS A 39 11.02 -45.45 -52.12
N ALA A 40 10.31 -46.37 -51.46
CA ALA A 40 9.02 -46.08 -50.85
C ALA A 40 9.16 -45.07 -49.71
N ASP A 41 10.14 -45.25 -48.82
CA ASP A 41 10.40 -44.35 -47.70
C ASP A 41 10.80 -42.96 -48.20
N ASN A 42 11.75 -42.89 -49.15
CA ASN A 42 12.16 -41.63 -49.76
C ASN A 42 10.99 -40.92 -50.48
N SER A 43 10.15 -41.67 -51.19
CA SER A 43 8.98 -41.10 -51.85
C SER A 43 7.93 -40.58 -50.85
N PHE A 44 7.81 -41.21 -49.68
CA PHE A 44 6.88 -40.81 -48.65
C PHE A 44 7.35 -39.53 -47.94
N GLU A 45 8.61 -39.47 -47.51
CA GLU A 45 9.18 -38.27 -46.87
C GLU A 45 9.17 -37.05 -47.79
N ASN A 46 9.36 -37.27 -49.09
CA ASN A 46 9.27 -36.21 -50.10
C ASN A 46 7.85 -35.99 -50.63
N SER A 47 6.87 -36.74 -50.14
CA SER A 47 5.48 -36.57 -50.56
C SER A 47 4.98 -35.20 -50.10
N SER A 48 4.18 -34.55 -50.95
CA SER A 48 3.54 -33.28 -50.61
C SER A 48 2.70 -33.38 -49.34
N THR A 49 2.08 -34.53 -49.09
CA THR A 49 1.27 -34.80 -47.90
C THR A 49 2.13 -34.83 -46.63
N TYR A 50 3.23 -35.59 -46.63
CA TYR A 50 4.14 -35.64 -45.49
C TYR A 50 4.70 -34.25 -45.16
N ILE A 51 5.18 -33.52 -46.18
CA ILE A 51 5.72 -32.17 -46.02
C ILE A 51 4.67 -31.23 -45.42
N GLN A 52 3.42 -31.30 -45.90
CA GLN A 52 2.32 -30.48 -45.38
C GLN A 52 1.97 -30.84 -43.93
N MET A 53 1.93 -32.13 -43.60
CA MET A 53 1.70 -32.59 -42.22
C MET A 53 2.81 -32.14 -41.28
N HIS A 54 4.07 -32.25 -41.70
CA HIS A 54 5.21 -31.81 -40.90
C HIS A 54 5.16 -30.31 -40.60
N ARG A 55 4.96 -29.48 -41.64
CA ARG A 55 4.75 -28.03 -41.47
C ARG A 55 3.59 -27.71 -40.54
N ARG A 56 2.50 -28.47 -40.64
CA ARG A 56 1.33 -28.27 -39.78
C ARG A 56 1.64 -28.59 -38.32
N ILE A 57 2.45 -29.62 -38.06
CA ILE A 57 2.92 -29.96 -36.71
C ILE A 57 3.79 -28.81 -36.16
N GLU A 58 4.78 -28.34 -36.93
CA GLU A 58 5.62 -27.20 -36.53
C GLU A 58 4.80 -25.94 -36.20
N ASP A 59 3.83 -25.61 -37.06
CA ASP A 59 2.91 -24.47 -36.83
C ASP A 59 2.10 -24.62 -35.53
N LEU A 60 1.65 -25.84 -35.22
CA LEU A 60 0.88 -26.13 -34.02
C LEU A 60 1.76 -26.05 -32.78
N GLU A 61 2.98 -26.58 -32.82
CA GLU A 61 3.96 -26.48 -31.74
C GLU A 61 4.29 -25.01 -31.43
N LEU A 62 4.50 -24.20 -32.46
CA LEU A 62 4.74 -22.77 -32.30
C LEU A 62 3.54 -22.05 -31.64
N LYS A 63 2.31 -22.37 -32.07
CA LYS A 63 1.09 -21.81 -31.46
C LYS A 63 0.96 -22.19 -29.99
N VAL A 64 1.22 -23.46 -29.66
CA VAL A 64 1.20 -23.94 -28.26
C VAL A 64 2.23 -23.20 -27.42
N LYS A 65 3.45 -23.00 -27.94
CA LYS A 65 4.49 -22.24 -27.25
C LYS A 65 4.05 -20.80 -26.97
N VAL A 66 3.53 -20.08 -27.98
CA VAL A 66 3.06 -18.70 -27.83
C VAL A 66 1.94 -18.60 -26.77
N ILE A 67 0.98 -19.52 -26.80
CA ILE A 67 -0.10 -19.56 -25.81
C ILE A 67 0.46 -19.81 -24.41
N THR A 68 1.41 -20.74 -24.27
CA THR A 68 2.05 -21.08 -23.01
C THR A 68 2.79 -19.87 -22.42
N ASP A 69 3.62 -19.21 -23.23
CA ASP A 69 4.37 -18.02 -22.83
C ASP A 69 3.42 -16.88 -22.40
N SER A 70 2.31 -16.69 -23.13
CA SER A 70 1.28 -15.71 -22.80
C SER A 70 0.59 -16.01 -21.47
N VAL A 71 0.20 -17.26 -21.23
CA VAL A 71 -0.42 -17.70 -19.98
C VAL A 71 0.53 -17.50 -18.79
N GLU A 72 1.81 -17.88 -18.95
CA GLU A 72 2.82 -17.67 -17.92
C GLU A 72 3.07 -16.19 -17.62
N HIS A 73 3.11 -15.35 -18.66
CA HIS A 73 3.21 -13.91 -18.48
C HIS A 73 2.01 -13.35 -17.70
N ASN A 74 0.79 -13.68 -18.12
CA ASN A 74 -0.44 -13.23 -17.45
C ASN A 74 -0.50 -13.69 -15.99
N LYS A 75 -0.08 -14.93 -15.71
CA LYS A 75 0.01 -15.46 -14.35
C LYS A 75 0.99 -14.64 -13.50
N ARG A 76 2.17 -14.31 -14.03
CA ARG A 76 3.17 -13.47 -13.33
C ARG A 76 2.62 -12.08 -13.03
N MET A 77 1.93 -11.47 -13.99
CA MET A 77 1.30 -10.15 -13.81
C MET A 77 0.24 -10.19 -12.70
N TYR A 78 -0.67 -11.16 -12.75
CA TYR A 78 -1.71 -11.33 -11.74
C TYR A 78 -1.14 -11.53 -10.33
N VAL A 79 -0.08 -12.35 -10.19
CA VAL A 79 0.60 -12.54 -8.90
C VAL A 79 1.23 -11.23 -8.39
N SER A 80 1.82 -10.44 -9.27
CA SER A 80 2.39 -9.13 -8.91
C SER A 80 1.32 -8.14 -8.44
N GLU A 81 0.17 -8.10 -9.11
CA GLU A 81 -0.98 -7.28 -8.71
C GLU A 81 -1.55 -7.70 -7.36
N LEU A 82 -1.71 -9.01 -7.12
CA LEU A 82 -2.14 -9.53 -5.82
C LEU A 82 -1.19 -9.11 -4.70
N LYS A 83 0.12 -9.11 -4.95
CA LYS A 83 1.11 -8.64 -3.97
C LYS A 83 0.93 -7.15 -3.67
N LYS A 84 0.80 -6.30 -4.70
CA LYS A 84 0.52 -4.87 -4.53
C LYS A 84 -0.78 -4.63 -3.75
N ASN A 85 -1.84 -5.37 -4.08
CA ASN A 85 -3.11 -5.27 -3.36
C ASN A 85 -2.96 -5.67 -1.89
N SER A 86 -2.16 -6.70 -1.59
CA SER A 86 -1.89 -7.10 -0.21
C SER A 86 -1.16 -6.02 0.59
N GLU A 87 -0.25 -5.28 -0.05
CA GLU A 87 0.49 -4.16 0.55
C GLU A 87 -0.44 -2.96 0.79
N LEU A 88 -1.27 -2.61 -0.21
CA LEU A 88 -2.28 -1.55 -0.08
C LEU A 88 -3.30 -1.84 1.02
N ILE A 89 -3.74 -3.10 1.17
CA ILE A 89 -4.65 -3.48 2.26
C ILE A 89 -3.99 -3.25 3.62
N LYS A 90 -2.71 -3.60 3.79
CA LYS A 90 -1.97 -3.33 5.03
C LYS A 90 -1.90 -1.83 5.33
N GLU A 91 -1.62 -1.02 4.30
CA GLU A 91 -1.57 0.44 4.43
C GLU A 91 -2.94 1.02 4.84
N ILE A 92 -4.02 0.55 4.22
CA ILE A 92 -5.40 0.96 4.59
C ILE A 92 -5.68 0.67 6.07
N TYR A 93 -5.29 -0.50 6.57
CA TYR A 93 -5.47 -0.82 8.00
C TYR A 93 -4.69 0.13 8.91
N GLN A 94 -3.43 0.43 8.58
CA GLN A 94 -2.63 1.37 9.36
C GLN A 94 -3.22 2.79 9.36
N LEU A 95 -3.66 3.28 8.19
CA LEU A 95 -4.31 4.59 8.07
C LEU A 95 -5.62 4.66 8.85
N ARG A 96 -6.40 3.58 8.86
CA ARG A 96 -7.63 3.50 9.66
C ARG A 96 -7.31 3.65 11.14
N ASP A 97 -6.30 2.96 11.64
CA ASP A 97 -5.93 3.00 13.06
C ASP A 97 -5.42 4.39 13.46
N ILE A 98 -4.62 5.04 12.61
CA ILE A 98 -4.20 6.45 12.80
C ILE A 98 -5.42 7.38 12.87
N LYS A 99 -6.40 7.21 11.97
CA LYS A 99 -7.61 8.04 11.94
C LYS A 99 -8.46 7.89 13.21
N VAL A 100 -8.51 6.70 13.80
CA VAL A 100 -9.17 6.46 15.10
C VAL A 100 -8.46 7.25 16.20
N VAL A 101 -7.13 7.17 16.28
CA VAL A 101 -6.34 7.91 17.27
C VAL A 101 -6.52 9.43 17.12
N GLN A 102 -6.48 9.94 15.89
CA GLN A 102 -6.73 11.36 15.61
C GLN A 102 -8.10 11.83 16.11
N LYS A 103 -9.15 11.02 15.88
CA LYS A 103 -10.51 11.34 16.35
C LYS A 103 -10.60 11.37 17.88
N LEU A 104 -9.92 10.44 18.55
CA LEU A 104 -9.84 10.42 20.02
C LEU A 104 -9.13 11.67 20.54
N ASN A 105 -7.99 12.04 19.96
CA ASN A 105 -7.24 13.24 20.35
C ASN A 105 -8.08 14.51 20.16
N MET A 106 -8.78 14.65 19.04
CA MET A 106 -9.68 15.80 18.80
C MET A 106 -10.81 15.90 19.84
N ASN A 107 -11.32 14.77 20.33
CA ASN A 107 -12.35 14.78 21.37
C ASN A 107 -11.76 15.20 22.72
N ASN A 108 -10.60 14.66 23.08
CA ASN A 108 -9.89 15.06 24.30
C ASN A 108 -9.55 16.55 24.31
N ASP A 109 -9.10 17.10 23.18
CA ASP A 109 -8.81 18.53 23.04
C ASP A 109 -10.05 19.40 23.26
N LYS A 110 -11.22 18.97 22.76
CA LYS A 110 -12.49 19.68 22.98
C LYS A 110 -12.91 19.67 24.44
N ASP A 111 -12.75 18.54 25.11
CA ASP A 111 -13.14 18.42 26.52
C ASP A 111 -12.18 19.23 27.41
N MET A 112 -10.88 19.21 27.10
CA MET A 112 -9.89 20.06 27.75
C MET A 112 -10.18 21.55 27.52
N GLN A 113 -10.56 21.97 26.31
CA GLN A 113 -10.96 23.36 26.02
C GLN A 113 -12.16 23.80 26.87
N LYS A 114 -13.20 22.96 26.99
CA LYS A 114 -14.37 23.27 27.83
C LYS A 114 -13.99 23.43 29.30
N GLU A 115 -13.07 22.60 29.79
CA GLU A 115 -12.60 22.67 31.17
C GLU A 115 -11.77 23.94 31.43
N LEU A 116 -10.92 24.32 30.47
CA LEU A 116 -10.16 25.57 30.48
C LEU A 116 -11.08 26.80 30.48
N GLU A 117 -12.15 26.80 29.68
CA GLU A 117 -13.17 27.85 29.67
C GLU A 117 -13.88 27.98 31.03
N LYS A 118 -14.25 26.86 31.65
CA LYS A 118 -14.86 26.85 32.99
C LYS A 118 -13.92 27.44 34.04
N LEU A 119 -12.67 26.97 34.08
CA LEU A 119 -11.65 27.48 35.01
C LEU A 119 -11.38 28.97 34.81
N ASN A 120 -11.30 29.43 33.57
CA ASN A 120 -11.13 30.86 33.27
C ASN A 120 -12.31 31.69 33.78
N LYS A 121 -13.54 31.21 33.58
CA LYS A 121 -14.74 31.89 34.09
C LYS A 121 -14.73 31.97 35.61
N GLU A 122 -14.41 30.87 36.29
CA GLU A 122 -14.30 30.84 37.75
C GLU A 122 -13.20 31.79 38.26
N ASN A 123 -12.06 31.85 37.57
CA ASN A 123 -10.99 32.80 37.88
C ASN A 123 -11.43 34.26 37.74
N GLU A 124 -12.17 34.61 36.68
CA GLU A 124 -12.71 35.96 36.51
C GLU A 124 -13.73 36.31 37.60
N GLU A 125 -14.58 35.35 38.00
CA GLU A 125 -15.50 35.53 39.13
C GLU A 125 -14.75 35.75 40.46
N LEU A 126 -13.66 35.01 40.69
CA LEU A 126 -12.79 35.18 41.86
C LEU A 126 -12.07 36.53 41.85
N LYS A 127 -11.53 36.97 40.70
CA LYS A 127 -10.94 38.31 40.54
C LYS A 127 -11.95 39.40 40.85
N GLY A 128 -13.20 39.26 40.37
CA GLY A 128 -14.30 40.18 40.68
C GLY A 128 -14.58 40.29 42.19
N LYS A 129 -14.59 39.14 42.89
CA LYS A 129 -14.76 39.09 44.36
C LYS A 129 -13.56 39.68 45.11
N LEU A 130 -12.34 39.47 44.64
CA LEU A 130 -11.12 40.05 45.24
C LEU A 130 -11.02 41.57 45.00
N ASN A 131 -11.51 42.06 43.86
CA ASN A 131 -11.61 43.49 43.54
C ASN A 131 -12.76 44.21 44.26
N ALA A 132 -13.56 43.51 45.06
CA ALA A 132 -14.53 44.10 45.99
C ALA A 132 -13.84 44.69 47.24
N GLY A 133 -12.74 45.40 47.04
CA GLY A 133 -12.07 46.15 48.09
C GLY A 133 -12.98 47.21 48.71
N ARG A 134 -12.58 47.72 49.87
CA ARG A 134 -13.31 48.77 50.59
C ARG A 134 -13.50 49.99 49.66
N LYS A 135 -14.75 50.30 49.28
CA LYS A 135 -15.10 51.45 48.44
C LYS A 135 -14.36 52.70 48.89
N GLU A 136 -13.81 53.47 47.94
CA GLU A 136 -13.12 54.71 48.24
C GLU A 136 -14.03 55.65 49.02
N LYS A 137 -13.51 56.23 50.11
CA LYS A 137 -14.31 57.03 51.04
C LYS A 137 -14.69 58.41 50.47
N PHE A 138 -13.98 58.89 49.45
CA PHE A 138 -14.22 60.18 48.81
C PHE A 138 -14.43 59.97 47.30
N THR A 139 -15.41 60.64 46.72
CA THR A 139 -15.63 60.68 45.27
C THR A 139 -14.52 61.47 44.59
N LYS A 140 -14.29 61.28 43.28
CA LYS A 140 -13.26 62.02 42.52
C LYS A 140 -13.36 63.55 42.70
N GLN A 141 -14.58 64.08 42.74
CA GLN A 141 -14.83 65.51 42.98
C GLN A 141 -14.39 65.95 44.38
N GLN A 142 -14.77 65.18 45.42
CA GLN A 142 -14.33 65.45 46.79
C GLN A 142 -12.80 65.32 46.94
N GLN A 143 -12.19 64.38 46.23
CA GLN A 143 -10.75 64.19 46.20
C GLN A 143 -10.01 65.42 45.64
N GLU A 144 -10.53 66.00 44.55
CA GLU A 144 -10.01 67.25 43.96
C GLU A 144 -10.24 68.45 44.87
N GLU A 145 -11.41 68.52 45.51
CA GLU A 145 -11.76 69.57 46.46
C GLU A 145 -10.83 69.54 47.69
N ILE A 146 -10.55 68.36 48.26
CA ILE A 146 -9.58 68.20 49.36
C ILE A 146 -8.19 68.73 48.98
N LYS A 147 -7.74 68.43 47.75
CA LYS A 147 -6.43 68.92 47.25
C LYS A 147 -6.44 70.44 47.11
N ARG A 148 -7.51 71.01 46.54
CA ARG A 148 -7.67 72.46 46.38
C ARG A 148 -7.69 73.18 47.71
N LEU A 149 -8.53 72.75 48.66
CA LEU A 149 -8.63 73.34 49.99
C LEU A 149 -7.29 73.26 50.75
N ARG A 150 -6.50 72.20 50.52
CA ARG A 150 -5.17 72.09 51.12
C ARG A 150 -4.17 73.05 50.51
N LEU A 151 -4.22 73.28 49.20
CA LEU A 151 -3.42 74.30 48.50
C LEU A 151 -3.79 75.71 48.97
N ASP A 152 -5.09 75.96 49.21
CA ASP A 152 -5.62 77.21 49.74
C ASP A 152 -5.29 77.42 51.24
N GLY A 153 -4.45 76.55 51.83
CA GLY A 153 -3.93 76.69 53.19
C GLY A 153 -4.89 76.24 54.30
N LYS A 154 -6.06 75.64 53.98
CA LYS A 154 -7.00 75.18 55.00
C LYS A 154 -6.40 74.07 55.86
N SER A 155 -6.75 74.10 57.15
CA SER A 155 -6.30 73.06 58.08
C SER A 155 -7.05 71.75 57.83
N MET A 156 -6.45 70.63 58.26
CA MET A 156 -7.11 69.32 58.14
C MET A 156 -8.43 69.24 58.92
N GLN A 157 -8.60 70.09 59.94
CA GLN A 157 -9.85 70.19 60.68
C GLN A 157 -10.90 70.92 59.84
N ASP A 158 -10.55 72.05 59.22
CA ASP A 158 -11.48 72.82 58.39
C ASP A 158 -11.98 71.99 57.19
N ILE A 159 -11.10 71.24 56.54
CA ILE A 159 -11.47 70.36 55.42
C ILE A 159 -12.40 69.23 55.91
N ALA A 160 -12.14 68.70 57.11
CA ALA A 160 -12.94 67.66 57.71
C ALA A 160 -14.35 68.17 58.04
N ASP A 161 -14.47 69.40 58.52
CA ASP A 161 -15.76 70.04 58.83
C ASP A 161 -16.56 70.35 57.56
N ILE A 162 -15.90 70.85 56.50
CA ILE A 162 -16.52 71.09 55.17
C ILE A 162 -17.09 69.80 54.58
N LEU A 163 -16.30 68.72 54.63
CA LEU A 163 -16.68 67.42 54.07
C LEU A 163 -17.43 66.53 55.06
N LYS A 164 -17.77 67.07 56.24
CA LYS A 164 -18.52 66.38 57.33
C LYS A 164 -17.95 65.01 57.65
N CYS A 165 -16.62 64.92 57.79
CA CYS A 165 -15.92 63.69 58.12
C CYS A 165 -14.91 63.91 59.26
N SER A 166 -14.25 62.86 59.73
CA SER A 166 -13.27 63.03 60.81
C SER A 166 -11.93 63.54 60.30
N LYS A 167 -11.25 64.37 61.08
CA LYS A 167 -9.86 64.81 60.82
C LYS A 167 -8.93 63.64 60.49
N ALA A 168 -9.07 62.52 61.21
CA ALA A 168 -8.31 61.30 60.96
C ALA A 168 -8.56 60.71 59.56
N THR A 169 -9.78 60.88 59.02
CA THR A 169 -10.10 60.46 57.65
C THR A 169 -9.34 61.29 56.62
N ILE A 170 -9.36 62.62 56.75
CA ILE A 170 -8.62 63.52 55.86
C ILE A 170 -7.11 63.27 55.95
N PHE A 171 -6.58 63.13 57.17
CA PHE A 171 -5.17 62.82 57.39
C PHE A 171 -4.76 61.50 56.71
N ASN A 172 -5.53 60.43 56.91
CA ASN A 172 -5.23 59.12 56.31
C ASN A 172 -5.35 59.14 54.78
N TYR A 173 -6.26 59.92 54.23
CA TYR A 173 -6.41 60.09 52.79
C TYR A 173 -5.22 60.85 52.19
N LEU A 174 -4.86 62.02 52.73
CA LEU A 174 -3.70 62.80 52.29
C LEU A 174 -2.38 62.02 52.45
N LYS A 175 -2.23 61.25 53.54
CA LYS A 175 -1.06 60.38 53.77
C LYS A 175 -0.95 59.26 52.73
N ARG A 176 -2.07 58.75 52.20
CA ARG A 176 -2.07 57.74 51.13
C ARG A 176 -1.74 58.35 49.77
N LEU A 177 -2.22 59.57 49.50
CA LEU A 177 -1.90 60.29 48.27
C LEU A 177 -0.40 60.61 48.12
N ASN A 178 0.28 60.93 49.21
CA ASN A 178 1.72 61.25 49.20
C ASN A 178 2.63 60.00 49.25
N LYS A 179 2.06 58.79 49.25
CA LYS A 179 2.79 57.52 49.30
C LYS A 179 2.89 56.81 47.95
N ASN A 180 2.16 57.31 46.94
CA ASN A 180 2.27 56.92 45.54
C ASN A 180 3.01 58.01 44.79
#